data_AF-A0A0Q4H176-F1
#
_entry.id   AF-A0A0Q4H176-F1
#
_cell.length_a   1.000
_cell.length_b   1.000
_cell.length_c   1.000
_cell.angle_alpha   90.00
_cell.angle_beta   90.00
_cell.angle_gamma   90.00
#
_symmetry.space_group_name_H-M   'P 1'
#
loop_
_entity.id
_entity.type
_entity.pdbx_description
1 polymer ?
#
loop_
_entity_poly.entity_id
_entity_poly.type
_entity_poly.pdbx_seq_one_letter_code
_entity_poly.pdbx_strand_id
1 'polypeptide(L)'
;MVLNIIKLSFVVLLLVSTLSCTTKPKKTKNVAFTKKVIDNCRYSAYDAHQIVSNLGCWNCHLRILPEQKDERGWATFNDLAKMDSLKLVTYTFEKNHKGWFSKTGPYNDAKMDTLSDCQIKSVIRYIKDTGRDIPMSSQ
;
A
#
# COMPACT_ATOMS: atom_id res chain seq x y z
N MET A 1 24.93 -28.06 -43.26
CA MET A 1 24.84 -28.94 -42.06
C MET A 1 24.37 -28.23 -40.79
N VAL A 2 23.67 -27.09 -40.87
CA VAL A 2 23.21 -26.31 -39.70
C VAL A 2 21.70 -26.49 -39.41
N LEU A 3 20.91 -26.88 -40.43
CA LEU A 3 19.45 -27.02 -40.32
C LEU A 3 19.01 -28.20 -39.42
N ASN A 4 19.82 -29.26 -39.33
CA ASN A 4 19.49 -30.45 -38.54
C ASN A 4 19.73 -30.26 -37.04
N ILE A 5 20.64 -29.35 -36.65
CA ILE A 5 20.95 -29.05 -35.24
C ILE A 5 19.83 -28.23 -34.60
N ILE A 6 19.26 -27.27 -35.34
CA ILE A 6 18.15 -26.42 -34.88
C ILE A 6 16.86 -27.25 -34.70
N LYS A 7 16.59 -28.20 -35.61
CA LYS A 7 15.43 -29.10 -35.49
C LYS A 7 15.53 -30.05 -34.29
N LEU A 8 16.74 -30.51 -33.94
CA LEU A 8 16.95 -31.38 -32.79
C LEU A 8 16.73 -30.64 -31.45
N SER A 9 17.15 -29.37 -31.39
CA SER A 9 17.01 -28.53 -30.19
C SER A 9 15.55 -28.22 -29.82
N PHE A 10 14.68 -27.97 -30.82
CA PHE A 10 13.27 -27.67 -30.58
C PHE A 10 12.47 -28.89 -30.07
N VAL A 11 12.80 -30.09 -30.56
CA VAL A 11 12.12 -31.32 -30.14
C VAL A 11 12.49 -31.68 -28.69
N VAL A 12 13.74 -31.45 -28.29
CA VAL A 12 14.20 -31.65 -26.91
C VAL A 12 13.52 -30.65 -25.95
N LEU A 13 13.33 -29.39 -26.35
CA LEU A 13 12.66 -28.38 -25.52
C LEU A 13 11.17 -28.70 -25.27
N LEU A 14 10.49 -29.24 -26.28
CA LEU A 14 9.08 -29.64 -26.21
C LEU A 14 8.85 -30.85 -25.29
N LEU A 15 9.78 -31.80 -25.26
CA LEU A 15 9.70 -32.99 -24.40
C LEU A 15 9.89 -32.68 -22.91
N VAL A 16 10.68 -31.66 -22.55
CA VAL A 16 10.89 -31.29 -21.13
C VAL A 16 9.65 -30.60 -20.54
N SER A 17 8.89 -29.88 -21.36
CA SER A 17 7.75 -29.07 -20.92
C SER A 17 6.53 -29.91 -20.50
N THR A 18 6.35 -31.10 -21.09
CA THR A 18 5.22 -32.00 -20.76
C THR A 18 5.46 -32.81 -19.48
N LEU A 19 6.73 -33.04 -19.10
CA LEU A 19 7.09 -33.77 -17.89
C LEU A 19 6.88 -32.95 -16.61
N SER A 20 6.96 -31.61 -16.68
CA SER A 20 6.79 -30.74 -15.51
C SER A 20 5.35 -30.69 -14.94
N CYS A 21 4.34 -31.09 -15.71
CA CYS A 21 2.94 -31.07 -15.29
C CYS A 21 2.44 -32.39 -14.65
N THR A 22 3.28 -33.41 -14.49
CA THR A 22 2.86 -34.71 -13.92
C THR A 22 2.95 -34.77 -12.39
N THR A 23 3.42 -33.70 -11.74
CA THR A 23 3.38 -33.62 -10.28
C THR A 23 1.94 -33.39 -9.82
N LYS A 24 1.31 -34.43 -9.28
CA LYS A 24 0.02 -34.30 -8.60
C LYS A 24 0.18 -33.19 -7.54
N PRO A 25 -0.68 -32.16 -7.51
CA PRO A 25 -0.60 -31.16 -6.46
C PRO A 25 -0.71 -31.88 -5.13
N LYS A 26 0.29 -31.72 -4.25
CA LYS A 26 0.14 -32.10 -2.84
C LYS A 26 -1.17 -31.48 -2.40
N LYS A 27 -2.09 -32.28 -1.86
CA LYS A 27 -3.32 -31.79 -1.22
C LYS A 27 -2.89 -30.76 -0.18
N THR A 28 -2.91 -29.49 -0.56
CA THR A 28 -2.81 -28.38 0.37
C THR A 28 -3.99 -28.60 1.29
N LYS A 29 -3.68 -28.90 2.57
CA LYS A 29 -4.70 -28.91 3.62
C LYS A 29 -5.52 -27.66 3.39
N ASN A 30 -6.84 -27.83 3.24
CA ASN A 30 -7.78 -26.73 3.06
C ASN A 30 -7.33 -25.61 4.00
N VAL A 31 -6.74 -24.56 3.43
CA VAL A 31 -6.49 -23.34 4.18
C VAL A 31 -7.88 -22.94 4.57
N ALA A 32 -8.21 -23.15 5.85
CA ALA A 32 -9.49 -22.76 6.41
C ALA A 32 -9.71 -21.35 5.91
N PHE A 33 -10.70 -21.17 5.03
CA PHE A 33 -11.05 -19.89 4.45
C PHE A 33 -11.34 -19.03 5.66
N THR A 34 -10.35 -18.23 6.06
CA THR A 34 -10.43 -17.42 7.27
C THR A 34 -11.65 -16.58 7.07
N LYS A 35 -12.64 -16.79 7.95
CA LYS A 35 -13.94 -16.14 8.01
C LYS A 35 -13.83 -14.78 7.36
N LYS A 36 -14.45 -14.60 6.18
CA LYS A 36 -14.38 -13.36 5.37
C LYS A 36 -14.60 -12.21 6.34
N VAL A 37 -13.54 -11.48 6.69
CA VAL A 37 -13.65 -10.30 7.54
C VAL A 37 -14.32 -9.30 6.63
N ILE A 38 -15.64 -9.15 6.79
CA ILE A 38 -16.40 -8.15 6.08
C ILE A 38 -15.92 -6.82 6.63
N ASP A 39 -15.18 -6.07 5.82
CA ASP A 39 -14.81 -4.71 6.17
C ASP A 39 -16.09 -3.86 6.15
N ASN A 40 -16.52 -3.44 7.34
CA ASN A 40 -17.70 -2.61 7.53
C ASN A 40 -17.36 -1.10 7.53
N CYS A 41 -16.08 -0.75 7.37
CA CYS A 41 -15.67 0.65 7.33
C CYS A 41 -16.12 1.29 6.02
N ARG A 42 -17.02 2.28 6.11
CA ARG A 42 -17.42 3.09 4.96
C ARG A 42 -16.35 4.16 4.70
N TYR A 43 -15.76 4.13 3.52
CA TYR A 43 -14.81 5.14 3.09
C TYR A 43 -15.53 6.40 2.57
N SER A 44 -15.05 7.56 3.00
CA SER A 44 -15.44 8.88 2.51
C SER A 44 -14.16 9.70 2.31
N ALA A 45 -13.90 10.12 1.07
CA ALA A 45 -12.71 10.91 0.76
C ALA A 45 -12.73 12.26 1.49
N TYR A 46 -13.92 12.84 1.71
CA TYR A 46 -14.09 14.08 2.46
C TYR A 46 -13.73 13.89 3.94
N ASP A 47 -14.25 12.86 4.60
CA ASP A 47 -13.96 12.62 6.02
C ASP A 47 -12.49 12.28 6.23
N ALA A 48 -11.91 11.48 5.34
CA ALA A 48 -10.48 11.16 5.37
C ALA A 48 -9.62 12.42 5.16
N HIS A 49 -10.01 13.31 4.23
CA HIS A 49 -9.35 14.60 4.03
C HIS A 49 -9.39 15.48 5.29
N GLN A 50 -10.55 15.56 5.95
CA GLN A 50 -10.69 16.30 7.21
C GLN A 50 -9.79 15.74 8.30
N ILE A 51 -9.73 14.40 8.44
CA ILE A 51 -8.82 13.76 9.41
C ILE A 51 -7.36 14.09 9.09
N VAL A 52 -6.95 13.95 7.83
CA VAL A 52 -5.59 14.28 7.38
C VAL A 52 -5.23 15.75 7.65
N SER A 53 -6.18 16.67 7.44
CA SER A 53 -6.02 18.10 7.74
C SER A 53 -5.88 18.35 9.24
N ASN A 54 -6.76 17.76 10.05
CA ASN A 54 -6.77 17.91 11.51
C ASN A 54 -5.52 17.33 12.16
N LEU A 55 -4.99 16.23 11.60
CA LEU A 55 -3.70 15.67 12.01
C LEU A 55 -2.50 16.51 11.55
N GLY A 56 -2.71 17.54 10.72
CA GLY A 56 -1.65 18.41 10.23
C GLY A 56 -0.67 17.71 9.28
N CYS A 57 -1.07 16.61 8.63
CA CYS A 57 -0.15 15.80 7.82
C CYS A 57 0.50 16.62 6.68
N TRP A 58 -0.18 17.63 6.13
CA TRP A 58 0.37 18.48 5.06
C TRP A 58 1.46 19.45 5.53
N ASN A 59 1.60 19.68 6.84
CA ASN A 59 2.68 20.50 7.38
C ASN A 59 4.05 19.82 7.16
N CYS A 60 4.04 18.49 7.03
CA CYS A 60 5.23 17.66 6.87
C CYS A 60 5.27 16.89 5.56
N HIS A 61 4.13 16.43 5.07
CA HIS A 61 4.08 15.65 3.84
C HIS A 61 3.48 16.51 2.74
N LEU A 62 4.35 17.08 1.90
CA LEU A 62 3.93 17.92 0.78
C LEU A 62 3.12 17.09 -0.23
N ARG A 63 2.06 17.70 -0.78
CA ARG A 63 1.09 17.01 -1.65
C ARG A 63 1.60 16.83 -3.08
N ILE A 64 2.36 17.80 -3.59
CA ILE A 64 2.72 17.89 -5.01
C ILE A 64 4.16 18.37 -5.11
N LEU A 65 5.10 17.45 -4.93
CA LEU A 65 6.43 17.60 -5.50
C LEU A 65 6.69 16.40 -6.43
N PRO A 66 7.38 16.62 -7.57
CA PRO A 66 7.83 15.51 -8.43
C PRO A 66 8.93 14.68 -7.77
N GLU A 67 9.55 15.20 -6.73
CA GLU A 67 10.66 14.58 -6.00
C GLU A 67 10.16 13.61 -4.91
N GLN A 68 10.96 12.58 -4.66
CA GLN A 68 10.61 11.45 -3.79
C GLN A 68 10.67 11.78 -2.27
N LYS A 69 11.15 12.98 -1.94
CA LYS A 69 11.25 13.54 -0.58
C LYS A 69 11.17 15.06 -0.69
N ASP A 70 10.65 15.72 0.34
CA ASP A 70 10.81 17.17 0.47
C ASP A 70 12.26 17.52 0.85
N GLU A 71 12.59 18.82 0.86
CA GLU A 71 13.92 19.33 1.24
C GLU A 71 14.34 18.95 2.68
N ARG A 72 13.40 18.52 3.52
CA ARG A 72 13.61 18.08 4.90
C ARG A 72 13.81 16.56 5.00
N GLY A 73 13.73 15.86 3.86
CA GLY A 73 13.87 14.41 3.76
C GLY A 73 12.60 13.62 4.06
N TRP A 74 11.45 14.29 4.20
CA TRP A 74 10.16 13.68 4.49
C TRP A 74 9.51 13.16 3.21
N ALA A 75 8.86 11.99 3.28
CA ALA A 75 8.18 11.41 2.13
C ALA A 75 7.00 12.29 1.70
N THR A 76 6.85 12.57 0.41
CA THR A 76 5.67 13.29 -0.08
C THR A 76 4.43 12.40 -0.04
N PHE A 77 3.23 12.95 -0.18
CA PHE A 77 2.03 12.11 -0.31
C PHE A 77 2.11 11.15 -1.52
N ASN A 78 2.79 11.54 -2.60
CA ASN A 78 3.01 10.66 -3.75
C ASN A 78 3.89 9.46 -3.38
N ASP A 79 4.87 9.63 -2.50
CA ASP A 79 5.75 8.54 -2.08
C ASP A 79 5.10 7.66 -1.04
N LEU A 80 4.35 8.26 -0.10
CA LEU A 80 3.49 7.53 0.82
C LEU A 80 2.49 6.65 0.03
N ALA A 81 1.91 7.19 -1.05
CA ALA A 81 0.99 6.46 -1.92
C ALA A 81 1.66 5.26 -2.63
N LYS A 82 2.98 5.30 -2.90
CA LYS A 82 3.73 4.21 -3.51
C LYS A 82 4.15 3.13 -2.49
N MET A 83 4.15 3.44 -1.20
CA MET A 83 4.50 2.45 -0.17
C MET A 83 3.48 1.30 -0.15
N ASP A 84 3.96 0.09 0.15
CA ASP A 84 3.08 -1.02 0.51
C ASP A 84 2.18 -0.61 1.70
N SER A 85 0.93 -1.05 1.72
CA SER A 85 -0.04 -0.61 2.73
C SER A 85 0.37 -0.99 4.16
N LEU A 86 1.02 -2.15 4.36
CA LEU A 86 1.52 -2.56 5.67
C LEU A 86 2.72 -1.69 6.09
N LYS A 87 3.59 -1.38 5.13
CA LYS A 87 4.70 -0.44 5.35
C LYS A 87 4.20 0.96 5.66
N LEU A 88 3.15 1.43 4.98
CA LEU A 88 2.54 2.74 5.20
C LEU A 88 1.91 2.82 6.59
N VAL A 89 1.10 1.84 6.99
CA VAL A 89 0.58 1.74 8.37
C VAL A 89 1.74 1.82 9.35
N THR A 90 2.76 0.97 9.22
CA THR A 90 3.92 0.99 10.11
C THR A 90 4.64 2.35 10.12
N TYR A 91 4.77 3.02 8.97
CA TYR A 91 5.38 4.34 8.85
C TYR A 91 4.56 5.42 9.56
N THR A 92 3.23 5.33 9.48
CA THR A 92 2.30 6.34 10.00
C THR A 92 1.98 6.22 11.50
N PHE A 93 2.04 5.03 12.12
CA PHE A 93 1.72 4.79 13.55
C PHE A 93 2.95 4.90 14.49
N GLU A 94 2.71 5.53 15.65
CA GLU A 94 3.46 5.74 16.92
C GLU A 94 4.99 5.63 17.00
N LYS A 95 5.64 4.64 16.38
CA LYS A 95 7.07 4.36 16.62
C LYS A 95 8.01 5.15 15.71
N ASN A 96 7.56 5.58 14.54
CA ASN A 96 8.42 6.18 13.51
C ASN A 96 8.42 7.72 13.47
N HIS A 97 7.50 8.38 14.19
CA HIS A 97 7.50 9.83 14.37
C HIS A 97 8.05 10.28 15.74
N LYS A 98 8.69 9.36 16.50
CA LYS A 98 9.24 9.63 17.83
C LYS A 98 10.26 10.78 17.77
N GLY A 99 9.87 11.92 18.33
CA GLY A 99 10.67 13.15 18.39
C GLY A 99 10.22 14.25 17.41
N TRP A 100 9.35 13.94 16.45
CA TRP A 100 8.90 14.90 15.42
C TRP A 100 7.56 15.55 15.75
N PHE A 101 6.73 14.85 16.54
CA PHE A 101 5.65 15.50 17.27
C PHE A 101 6.23 16.13 18.52
N SER A 102 6.16 17.46 18.61
CA SER A 102 6.54 18.15 19.83
C SER A 102 5.67 17.64 20.99
N LYS A 103 6.31 17.38 22.14
CA LYS A 103 5.57 17.06 23.38
C LYS A 103 4.72 18.24 23.86
N THR A 104 5.02 19.44 23.36
CA THR A 104 4.35 20.71 23.66
C THR A 104 4.02 21.47 22.38
N GLY A 105 2.77 21.87 22.18
CA GLY A 105 2.34 22.60 20.97
C GLY A 105 0.99 22.13 20.44
N PRO A 106 0.43 22.80 19.42
CA PRO A 106 -0.95 22.60 18.97
C PRO A 106 -1.22 21.23 18.30
N TYR A 107 -0.17 20.44 18.06
CA TYR A 107 -0.25 19.14 17.37
C TYR A 107 0.27 17.97 18.24
N ASN A 108 0.37 18.16 19.55
CA ASN A 108 0.84 17.13 20.50
C ASN A 108 -0.07 15.89 20.54
N ASP A 109 -1.36 16.06 20.25
CA ASP A 109 -2.39 15.00 20.22
C ASP A 109 -2.81 14.58 18.80
N ALA A 110 -2.27 15.26 17.78
CA ALA A 110 -2.53 15.03 16.37
C ALA A 110 -1.78 13.79 15.84
N LYS A 111 -2.10 12.61 16.40
CA LYS A 111 -1.45 11.34 16.08
C LYS A 111 -2.45 10.39 15.42
N MET A 112 -1.98 9.63 14.44
CA MET A 112 -2.75 8.53 13.85
C MET A 112 -3.24 7.54 14.92
N ASP A 113 -2.47 7.36 16.01
CA ASP A 113 -2.76 6.42 17.10
C ASP A 113 -4.03 6.75 17.90
N THR A 114 -4.58 7.96 17.79
CA THR A 114 -5.82 8.37 18.45
C THR A 114 -7.08 8.06 17.63
N LEU A 115 -6.90 7.58 16.39
CA LEU A 115 -7.99 7.25 15.49
C LEU A 115 -8.52 5.83 15.72
N SER A 116 -9.80 5.63 15.42
CA SER A 116 -10.38 4.29 15.31
C SER A 116 -9.89 3.54 14.09
N ASP A 117 -9.93 2.20 14.09
CA ASP A 117 -9.52 1.34 12.98
C ASP A 117 -10.11 1.77 11.61
N CYS A 118 -11.39 2.19 11.57
CA CYS A 118 -12.01 2.64 10.33
C CYS A 118 -11.48 3.99 9.84
N GLN A 119 -11.19 4.91 10.76
CA GLN A 119 -10.57 6.21 10.42
C GLN A 119 -9.15 5.99 9.91
N ILE A 120 -8.38 5.12 10.57
CA ILE A 120 -7.05 4.71 10.14
C ILE A 120 -7.08 4.18 8.70
N LYS A 121 -7.94 3.19 8.43
CA LYS A 121 -8.10 2.64 7.08
C LYS A 121 -8.50 3.70 6.06
N SER A 122 -9.37 4.63 6.44
CA SER A 122 -9.81 5.72 5.56
C SER A 122 -8.67 6.68 5.23
N VAL A 123 -7.84 7.04 6.21
CA VAL A 123 -6.65 7.88 6.01
C VAL A 123 -5.64 7.17 5.11
N ILE A 124 -5.36 5.88 5.38
CA ILE A 124 -4.46 5.07 4.54
C ILE A 124 -4.98 5.00 3.11
N ARG A 125 -6.28 4.75 2.92
CA ARG A 125 -6.89 4.75 1.60
C ARG A 125 -6.75 6.09 0.89
N TYR A 126 -7.03 7.18 1.59
CA TYR A 126 -6.90 8.54 1.08
C TYR A 126 -5.48 8.85 0.61
N ILE A 127 -4.46 8.48 1.41
CA ILE A 127 -3.06 8.62 1.02
C ILE A 127 -2.77 7.80 -0.25
N LYS A 128 -3.19 6.54 -0.31
CA LYS A 128 -2.98 5.64 -1.46
C LYS A 128 -3.69 6.09 -2.74
N ASP A 129 -4.72 6.91 -2.60
CA ASP A 129 -5.47 7.49 -3.72
C ASP A 129 -4.81 8.77 -4.27
N THR A 130 -3.77 9.30 -3.60
CA THR A 130 -3.01 10.46 -4.10
C THR A 130 -2.44 10.20 -5.50
N GLY A 131 -2.66 11.15 -6.41
CA GLY A 131 -2.13 11.09 -7.78
C GLY A 131 -2.83 10.07 -8.67
N ARG A 132 -3.90 9.43 -8.17
CA ARG A 132 -4.77 8.56 -8.96
C ARG A 132 -5.98 9.36 -9.42
N ASP A 133 -6.33 9.22 -10.69
CA ASP A 133 -7.61 9.71 -11.20
C ASP A 133 -8.70 8.71 -10.80
N ILE A 134 -9.25 8.89 -9.60
CA ILE A 134 -10.32 8.07 -9.07
C ILE A 134 -11.61 8.86 -9.17
N PRO A 135 -12.59 8.40 -9.96
CA PRO A 135 -13.88 9.06 -10.02
C PRO A 135 -14.49 9.04 -8.62
N MET A 136 -14.80 10.23 -8.10
CA MET A 136 -15.55 10.33 -6.85
C MET A 136 -16.94 9.74 -7.10
N SER A 137 -17.42 8.87 -6.22
CA SER A 137 -18.81 8.43 -6.30
C SER A 137 -19.71 9.67 -6.18
N SER A 138 -20.61 9.87 -7.14
CA SER A 138 -21.67 10.87 -7.04
C SER A 138 -22.39 10.66 -5.71
N GLN A 139 -22.38 11.70 -4.86
CA GLN A 139 -23.09 11.72 -3.58
C GLN A 139 -24.60 11.56 -3.79
#